data_AF-A0A2J8A7Y7-F1
#
_entry.id   AF-A0A2J8A7Y7-F1
#
_cell.length_a   1.000
_cell.length_b   1.000
_cell.length_c   1.000
_cell.angle_alpha   90.00
_cell.angle_beta   90.00
_cell.angle_gamma   90.00
#
_symmetry.space_group_name_H-M   'P 1'
#
loop_
_entity.id
_entity.type
_entity.pdbx_description
1 polymer ?
#
loop_
_entity_poly.entity_id
_entity_poly.type
_entity_poly.pdbx_seq_one_letter_code
_entity_poly.pdbx_strand_id
1 'polypeptide(L)'
;MVRARRLNGAPNHLQIDTLYDNLAVKKEKPLEKTKRIFRNVSTSDDPVMQQMAAAGRARVFAVDSILTHLMCMQSSKYGWDLLATRKVRGGHH
;
A
#
# COMPACT_ATOMS: atom_id res chain seq x y z
N MET A 1 6.86 -16.90 15.67
CA MET A 1 5.74 -16.26 16.40
C MET A 1 6.10 -14.81 16.69
N VAL A 2 5.81 -13.89 15.76
CA VAL A 2 6.07 -12.46 15.96
C VAL A 2 4.86 -11.88 16.70
N ARG A 3 5.05 -11.53 17.96
CA ARG A 3 4.02 -10.92 18.80
C ARG A 3 3.75 -9.52 18.26
N ALA A 4 2.58 -9.31 17.64
CA ALA A 4 2.18 -7.99 17.16
C ALA A 4 2.11 -7.04 18.35
N ARG A 5 3.07 -6.11 18.43
CA ARG A 5 3.09 -5.06 19.46
C ARG A 5 1.91 -4.13 19.15
N ARG A 6 0.97 -4.04 20.08
CA ARG A 6 -0.21 -3.18 20.00
C ARG A 6 0.24 -1.74 19.70
N LEU A 7 0.01 -1.27 18.47
CA LEU A 7 0.27 0.11 18.06
C LEU A 7 -0.86 0.99 18.61
N ASN A 8 -0.74 1.39 19.87
CA ASN A 8 -1.60 2.41 20.47
C ASN A 8 -1.24 3.76 19.83
N GLY A 9 -1.99 4.22 18.83
CA GLY A 9 -1.79 5.56 18.27
C GLY A 9 -2.51 5.92 16.98
N ALA A 10 -3.05 4.95 16.21
CA ALA A 10 -3.79 5.26 14.99
C ALA A 10 -5.32 5.23 15.25
N PRO A 11 -6.05 6.36 15.14
CA PRO A 11 -7.47 6.44 15.51
C PRO A 11 -8.42 5.62 14.61
N ASN A 12 -7.91 5.00 13.54
CA ASN A 12 -8.73 4.42 12.46
C ASN A 12 -8.46 2.93 12.23
N HIS A 13 -7.75 2.24 13.12
CA HIS A 13 -7.45 0.82 12.95
C HIS A 13 -8.65 -0.02 13.43
N LEU A 14 -9.40 -0.57 12.48
CA LEU A 14 -10.46 -1.54 12.76
C LEU A 14 -9.84 -2.79 13.38
N GLN A 15 -10.37 -3.23 14.52
CA GLN A 15 -9.97 -4.49 15.12
C GLN A 15 -10.46 -5.66 14.26
N ILE A 16 -9.60 -6.67 14.11
CA ILE A 16 -9.94 -7.91 13.41
C ILE A 16 -10.89 -8.70 14.30
N ASP A 17 -12.04 -9.08 13.76
CA ASP A 17 -13.00 -9.94 14.45
C ASP A 17 -12.46 -11.38 14.47
N THR A 18 -12.14 -11.89 15.67
CA THR A 18 -11.54 -13.22 15.88
C THR A 18 -12.50 -14.37 15.57
N LEU A 19 -13.80 -14.09 15.39
CA LEU A 19 -14.77 -15.10 14.93
C LEU A 19 -14.47 -15.58 13.52
N TYR A 20 -13.76 -14.78 12.70
CA TYR A 20 -13.37 -15.16 11.35
C TYR A 20 -12.23 -16.19 11.30
N ASP A 21 -11.46 -16.35 12.39
CA ASP A 21 -10.32 -17.28 12.42
C ASP A 21 -10.75 -18.76 12.40
N ASN A 22 -11.97 -19.06 12.87
CA ASN A 22 -12.49 -20.42 13.03
C ASN A 22 -13.69 -20.73 12.12
N LEU A 23 -13.81 -20.05 10.97
CA LEU A 23 -14.85 -20.33 10.00
C LEU A 23 -14.66 -21.74 9.40
N ALA A 24 -15.72 -22.55 9.48
CA ALA A 24 -15.77 -23.90 8.93
C ALA A 24 -16.77 -23.95 7.77
N VAL A 25 -16.62 -24.89 6.84
CA VAL A 25 -17.53 -25.06 5.69
C VAL A 25 -19.00 -25.26 6.13
N LYS A 26 -19.23 -25.86 7.30
CA LYS A 26 -20.58 -26.05 7.88
C LYS A 26 -21.13 -24.81 8.60
N LYS A 27 -20.27 -23.83 8.90
CA LYS A 27 -20.60 -22.56 9.56
C LYS A 27 -20.20 -21.41 8.64
N GLU A 28 -20.76 -21.41 7.44
CA GLU A 28 -20.51 -20.38 6.45
C GLU A 28 -21.10 -19.03 6.90
N LYS A 29 -20.42 -17.94 6.54
CA LYS A 29 -20.92 -16.57 6.71
C LYS A 29 -20.93 -15.91 5.33
N PRO A 30 -22.09 -15.45 4.82
CA PRO A 30 -22.15 -14.83 3.50
C PRO A 30 -21.35 -13.52 3.48
N LEU A 31 -20.72 -13.22 2.34
CA LEU A 31 -19.96 -11.98 2.15
C LEU A 31 -20.91 -10.79 2.10
N GLU A 32 -20.76 -9.87 3.05
CA GLU A 32 -21.52 -8.64 3.10
C GLU A 32 -20.87 -7.54 2.24
N LYS A 33 -21.70 -6.80 1.49
CA LYS A 33 -21.22 -5.68 0.68
C LYS A 33 -20.73 -4.57 1.61
N THR A 34 -19.44 -4.26 1.52
CA THR A 34 -18.82 -3.20 2.31
C THR A 34 -18.81 -1.89 1.54
N LYS A 35 -19.45 -0.84 2.08
CA LYS A 35 -19.41 0.53 1.53
C LYS A 35 -18.20 1.29 2.09
N ARG A 36 -17.00 0.93 1.67
CA ARG A 36 -15.75 1.64 2.02
C ARG A 36 -15.15 2.30 0.79
N ILE A 37 -14.52 3.45 1.00
CA ILE A 37 -13.77 4.16 -0.04
C ILE A 37 -12.36 3.59 -0.04
N PHE A 38 -12.04 2.82 -1.07
CA PHE A 38 -10.68 2.33 -1.32
C PHE A 38 -9.92 3.39 -2.13
N ARG A 39 -8.74 3.77 -1.65
CA ARG A 39 -7.88 4.78 -2.28
C ARG A 39 -6.71 4.07 -2.92
N ASN A 40 -6.64 4.11 -4.24
CA ASN A 40 -5.49 3.63 -4.99
C ASN A 40 -4.72 4.84 -5.54
N VAL A 41 -4.08 5.58 -4.63
CA VAL A 41 -3.33 6.79 -4.98
C VAL A 41 -1.99 6.40 -5.59
N SER A 42 -1.62 7.06 -6.69
CA SER A 42 -0.31 6.86 -7.32
C SER A 42 0.76 7.67 -6.57
N THR A 43 2.03 7.28 -6.72
CA THR A 43 3.18 8.00 -6.15
C THR A 43 3.19 9.49 -6.55
N SER A 44 2.74 9.81 -7.77
CA SER A 44 2.72 11.18 -8.28
C SER A 44 1.58 12.02 -7.73
N ASP A 45 0.46 11.41 -7.37
CA ASP A 45 -0.75 12.10 -6.89
C ASP A 45 -0.79 12.21 -5.35
N ASP A 46 0.11 11.53 -4.64
CA ASP A 46 0.20 11.59 -3.17
C ASP A 46 0.84 12.92 -2.71
N PRO A 47 0.10 13.80 -2.00
CA PRO A 47 0.60 15.10 -1.57
C PRO A 47 1.74 14.99 -0.54
N VAL A 48 1.78 13.93 0.27
CA VAL A 48 2.84 13.71 1.26
C VAL A 48 4.13 13.31 0.54
N MET A 49 4.03 12.44 -0.46
CA MET A 49 5.19 12.07 -1.29
C MET A 49 5.73 13.26 -2.08
N GLN A 50 4.85 14.11 -2.61
CA GLN A 50 5.26 15.37 -3.26
C GLN A 50 6.00 16.31 -2.30
N GLN A 51 5.50 16.47 -1.08
CA GLN A 51 6.17 17.28 -0.05
C GLN A 51 7.55 16.72 0.32
N MET A 52 7.67 15.40 0.49
CA MET A 52 8.95 14.74 0.78
C MET A 52 9.95 14.88 -0.38
N ALA A 53 9.46 14.82 -1.63
CA ALA A 53 10.26 15.04 -2.83
C ALA A 53 10.74 16.50 -2.93
N ALA A 54 9.86 17.48 -2.66
CA ALA A 54 10.21 18.90 -2.64
C ALA A 54 11.21 19.24 -1.54
N ALA A 55 11.09 18.63 -0.37
CA ALA A 55 12.03 18.76 0.74
C ALA A 55 13.37 18.02 0.51
N GLY A 56 13.54 17.32 -0.61
CA GLY A 56 14.78 16.61 -0.96
C GLY A 56 15.13 15.47 0.00
N ARG A 57 14.13 14.87 0.67
CA ARG A 57 14.33 13.87 1.73
C ARG A 57 14.83 12.51 1.22
N ALA A 58 14.59 12.20 -0.06
CA ALA A 58 15.01 10.95 -0.69
C ALA A 58 15.23 11.11 -2.21
N ARG A 59 15.82 10.09 -2.84
CA ARG A 59 16.07 10.05 -4.30
C ARG A 59 15.05 9.21 -5.07
N VAL A 60 14.49 8.19 -4.42
CA VAL A 60 13.55 7.25 -5.02
C VAL A 60 12.29 7.24 -4.14
N PHE A 61 11.16 7.34 -4.80
CA PHE A 61 9.84 7.37 -4.18
C PHE A 61 8.97 6.32 -4.87
N ALA A 62 8.37 5.43 -4.09
CA ALA A 62 7.47 4.39 -4.57
C ALA A 62 6.50 4.00 -3.45
N VAL A 63 5.33 3.49 -3.85
CA VAL A 63 4.35 2.87 -2.96
C VAL A 63 4.57 1.35 -2.92
N ASP A 64 3.99 0.69 -1.90
CA ASP A 64 4.08 -0.75 -1.68
C ASP A 64 3.60 -1.57 -2.87
N SER A 65 2.49 -1.18 -3.51
CA SER A 65 1.94 -1.89 -4.67
C SER A 65 2.95 -1.97 -5.83
N ILE A 66 3.62 -0.86 -6.16
CA ILE A 66 4.68 -0.81 -7.18
C ILE A 66 5.87 -1.67 -6.74
N LEU A 67 6.29 -1.55 -5.48
CA LEU A 67 7.43 -2.28 -4.94
C LEU A 67 7.18 -3.80 -4.96
N THR A 68 5.97 -4.25 -4.61
CA THR A 68 5.57 -5.65 -4.67
C THR A 68 5.62 -6.18 -6.11
N HIS A 69 5.12 -5.42 -7.08
CA HIS A 69 5.21 -5.84 -8.49
C HIS A 69 6.66 -5.99 -8.95
N LEU A 70 7.54 -5.07 -8.58
CA LEU A 70 8.97 -5.16 -8.89
C LEU A 70 9.64 -6.35 -8.20
N MET A 71 9.34 -6.61 -6.93
CA MET A 71 9.92 -7.73 -6.17
C MET A 71 9.41 -9.09 -6.65
N CYS A 72 8.15 -9.18 -7.09
CA CYS A 72 7.52 -10.42 -7.50
C CYS A 72 7.46 -10.60 -9.02
N MET A 73 8.17 -9.78 -9.81
CA MET A 73 8.04 -9.77 -11.28
C MET A 73 8.28 -11.14 -11.92
N GLN A 74 9.21 -11.93 -11.35
CA GLN A 74 9.62 -13.22 -11.90
C GLN A 74 8.49 -14.25 -11.90
N SER A 75 7.48 -14.06 -11.04
CA SER A 75 6.31 -14.94 -10.95
C SER A 75 5.12 -14.47 -11.80
N SER A 76 5.24 -13.30 -12.44
CA SER A 76 4.13 -12.73 -13.20
C SER A 76 3.92 -13.48 -14.51
N LYS A 77 2.70 -13.99 -14.71
CA LYS A 77 2.28 -14.62 -15.98
C LYS A 77 1.64 -13.63 -16.93
N TYR A 78 0.98 -12.62 -16.38
CA TYR A 78 0.31 -11.58 -17.16
C TYR A 78 1.23 -10.38 -17.32
N GLY A 79 1.14 -9.73 -18.48
CA GLY A 79 1.85 -8.49 -18.75
C GLY A 79 1.33 -7.38 -17.84
N TRP A 80 2.25 -6.57 -17.35
CA TRP A 80 1.98 -5.37 -16.58
C TRP A 80 2.99 -4.29 -16.97
N ASP A 81 2.63 -3.03 -16.80
CA ASP A 81 3.46 -1.88 -17.09
C ASP A 81 3.51 -0.91 -15.90
N LEU A 82 4.62 -0.17 -15.81
CA LEU A 82 4.87 0.83 -14.77
C LEU A 82 5.46 2.08 -15.42
N LEU A 83 4.99 3.26 -15.01
CA LEU A 83 5.56 4.54 -15.42
C LEU A 83 6.57 5.05 -14.38
N ALA A 84 7.83 5.21 -14.79
CA ALA A 84 8.87 5.82 -13.97
C ALA A 84 9.22 7.22 -14.48
N THR A 85 9.05 8.23 -13.63
CA THR A 85 9.42 9.62 -13.95
C THR A 85 10.70 10.02 -13.24
N ARG A 86 11.74 10.37 -14.01
CA ARG A 86 12.96 10.98 -13.47
C ARG A 86 12.86 12.50 -13.58
N LYS A 87 12.75 13.20 -12.45
CA LYS A 87 12.91 14.66 -12.43
C LYS A 87 14.41 14.98 -12.31
N VAL A 88 14.96 15.64 -13.33
CA VAL A 88 16.32 16.17 -13.25
C VAL A 88 16.31 17.29 -12.21
N ARG A 89 17.14 17.17 -11.19
CA ARG A 89 17.35 18.22 -10.21
C ARG A 89 18.02 19.36 -10.98
N GLY A 90 17.27 20.41 -11.31
CA GLY A 90 17.80 21.57 -12.01
C GLY A 90 19.07 22.05 -11.29
N GLY A 91 20.15 22.19 -12.03
CA GLY A 91 21.34 22.85 -11.54
C GLY A 91 20.96 24.26 -11.11
N HIS A 92 21.36 24.64 -9.90
CA HIS A 92 21.42 26.03 -9.51
C HIS A 92 22.26 26.77 -10.57
N HIS A 93 21.61 27.68 -11.30
CA HIS A 93 22.20 28.99 -11.55
C HIS A 93 21.95 29.86 -10.32
#